data_AF-A0A7Y2YMP7-F1
#
_entry.id   AF-A0A7Y2YMP7-F1
#
_cell.length_a   1.000
_cell.length_b   1.000
_cell.length_c   1.000
_cell.angle_alpha   90.00
_cell.angle_beta   90.00
_cell.angle_gamma   90.00
#
_symmetry.space_group_name_H-M   'P 1'
#
loop_
_entity.id
_entity.type
_entity.pdbx_description
1 polymer ?
#
loop_
_entity_poly.entity_id
_entity_poly.type
_entity_poly.pdbx_seq_one_letter_code
_entity_poly.pdbx_strand_id
1 'polypeptide(L)' 'MNLDYIQPDNWSIIEEGFNPDHVKSSESIFSIGNGAMGQRANFEEQYSGPTFQGSYIAGVYYP' A
#
# COMPACT_ATOMS: atom_id res chain seq x y z
N MET A 1 -17.00 -5.84 0.63
CA MET A 1 -16.08 -6.20 1.74
C MET A 1 -15.74 -4.90 2.42
N ASN A 2 -16.29 -4.63 3.60
CA ASN A 2 -15.93 -3.45 4.38
C ASN A 2 -14.68 -3.81 5.17
N LEU A 3 -13.64 -2.98 5.11
CA LEU A 3 -12.40 -3.21 5.84
C LEU A 3 -12.56 -2.55 7.21
N ASP A 4 -13.11 -3.29 8.16
CA ASP A 4 -13.52 -2.76 9.48
C ASP A 4 -12.35 -2.22 10.33
N TYR A 5 -11.09 -2.42 9.90
CA TYR A 5 -9.88 -1.96 10.60
C TYR A 5 -9.35 -0.59 10.13
N ILE A 6 -9.90 -0.06 9.04
CA ILE A 6 -9.51 1.26 8.52
C ILE A 6 -10.40 2.32 9.16
N GLN A 7 -9.78 3.26 9.87
CA GLN A 7 -10.46 4.39 10.50
C GLN A 7 -10.48 5.58 9.53
N PRO A 8 -11.67 6.01 9.07
CA PRO A 8 -11.78 7.19 8.22
C PRO A 8 -11.68 8.47 9.05
N ASP A 9 -10.94 9.44 8.54
CA ASP A 9 -10.98 10.83 8.97
C ASP A 9 -11.16 11.73 7.73
N ASN A 10 -11.63 12.96 7.91
CA ASN A 10 -12.07 13.85 6.83
C ASN A 10 -11.08 13.97 5.67
N TRP A 11 -9.78 13.91 5.97
CA TRP A 11 -8.70 14.02 4.99
C TRP A 11 -7.62 12.95 5.20
N SER A 12 -7.92 11.88 5.90
CA SER A 12 -6.93 10.86 6.23
C SER A 12 -7.55 9.47 6.27
N ILE A 13 -6.76 8.49 5.84
CA ILE A 13 -7.02 7.07 6.02
C ILE A 13 -6.06 6.63 7.11
N ILE A 14 -6.57 6.02 8.18
CA ILE A 14 -5.77 5.66 9.35
C ILE A 14 -5.92 4.17 9.61
N GLU A 15 -4.80 3.47 9.78
CA GLU A 15 -4.74 2.11 10.32
C GLU A 15 -4.06 2.19 11.69
N GLU A 16 -4.72 1.73 12.74
CA GLU A 16 -4.16 1.70 14.09
C GLU A 16 -3.72 0.28 14.45
N GLY A 17 -2.47 0.16 14.92
CA GLY A 17 -1.83 -1.13 15.17
C GLY A 17 -1.30 -1.77 13.89
N PHE A 18 -0.66 -2.93 14.05
CA PHE A 18 -0.10 -3.70 12.94
C PHE A 18 -0.67 -5.12 12.95
N ASN A 19 -1.24 -5.54 11.82
CA ASN A 19 -1.65 -6.92 11.58
C ASN A 19 -0.97 -7.45 10.31
N PRO A 20 -0.11 -8.49 10.42
CA PRO A 20 0.59 -9.06 9.25
C PRO A 20 -0.36 -9.60 8.17
N ASP A 21 -1.59 -9.99 8.51
CA ASP A 21 -2.57 -10.51 7.56
C ASP A 21 -3.16 -9.40 6.65
N HIS A 22 -3.04 -8.14 7.06
CA HIS A 22 -3.58 -7.00 6.33
C HIS A 22 -2.57 -6.34 5.39
N VAL A 23 -1.28 -6.68 5.50
CA VAL A 23 -0.18 -5.97 4.82
C VAL A 23 -0.43 -5.77 3.33
N LYS A 24 -0.80 -6.82 2.58
CA LYS A 24 -1.05 -6.69 1.13
C LYS A 24 -2.22 -5.76 0.78
N SER A 25 -3.25 -5.73 1.64
CA SER A 25 -4.39 -4.83 1.47
C SER A 25 -3.99 -3.40 1.80
N SER A 26 -3.33 -3.18 2.93
CA SER A 26 -2.84 -1.86 3.36
C SER A 26 -1.83 -1.26 2.38
N GLU A 27 -0.88 -2.05 1.89
CA GLU A 27 0.03 -1.65 0.81
C GLU A 27 -0.68 -1.13 -0.44
N SER A 28 -1.87 -1.68 -0.73
CA SER A 28 -2.70 -1.22 -1.86
C SER A 28 -3.39 0.10 -1.53
N ILE A 29 -4.04 0.19 -0.37
CA ILE A 29 -4.85 1.34 0.06
C ILE A 29 -3.99 2.59 0.27
N PHE A 30 -2.83 2.43 0.90
CA PHE A 30 -1.93 3.53 1.23
C PHE A 30 -0.95 3.88 0.09
N SER A 31 -1.14 3.30 -1.11
CA SER A 31 -0.30 3.59 -2.27
C SER A 31 -0.26 5.09 -2.59
N ILE A 32 0.87 5.55 -3.08
CA ILE A 32 1.06 6.93 -3.55
C ILE A 32 1.39 6.96 -5.05
N GLY A 33 1.08 8.07 -5.70
CA GLY A 33 1.40 8.26 -7.11
C GLY A 33 1.21 9.69 -7.58
N ASN A 34 1.87 10.05 -8.68
CA ASN A 34 1.84 11.39 -9.26
C ASN A 34 1.51 11.39 -10.76
N GLY A 35 0.99 10.28 -11.28
CA GLY A 35 0.66 10.08 -12.70
C GLY A 35 1.85 9.66 -13.56
N ALA A 36 3.08 10.10 -13.26
CA ALA A 36 4.30 9.63 -13.92
C ALA A 36 4.85 8.35 -13.28
N MET A 37 4.65 8.18 -11.97
CA MET A 37 5.01 6.99 -11.22
C MET A 37 3.98 6.69 -10.12
N GLY A 38 3.99 5.45 -9.65
CA GLY A 38 3.21 5.00 -8.51
C GLY A 38 3.98 3.95 -7.71
N GLN A 39 3.78 3.94 -6.40
CA GLN A 39 4.38 2.97 -5.49
C GLN A 39 3.32 2.47 -4.52
N ARG A 40 3.34 1.16 -4.26
CA ARG A 40 2.59 0.60 -3.14
C ARG A 40 3.19 1.06 -1.82
N ALA A 41 2.40 1.11 -0.76
CA ALA A 41 2.91 1.43 0.57
C ALA A 41 3.68 0.26 1.21
N ASN A 42 4.69 -0.23 0.52
CA ASN A 42 5.63 -1.20 1.06
C ASN A 42 6.48 -0.53 2.14
N PHE A 43 6.82 -1.26 3.20
CA PHE A 43 7.81 -0.81 4.17
C PHE A 43 9.18 -0.60 3.50
N GLU A 44 9.84 0.52 3.81
CA GLU A 44 11.20 0.81 3.35
C GLU A 44 12.24 -0.16 3.94
N GLU A 45 12.04 -0.60 5.19
CA GLU A 45 12.87 -1.64 5.79
C GLU A 45 12.54 -3.03 5.22
N GLN A 46 13.46 -3.97 5.42
CA GLN A 46 13.22 -5.35 5.04
C GLN A 46 12.07 -5.94 5.86
N TYR A 47 10.94 -6.15 5.21
CA TYR A 47 9.83 -6.94 5.73
C TYR A 47 9.98 -8.40 5.30
N SER A 48 9.87 -9.33 6.25
CA SER A 48 10.03 -10.77 6.00
C SER A 48 8.70 -11.52 5.81
N GLY A 49 7.57 -10.86 6.10
CA GLY A 49 6.25 -11.44 5.92
C GLY A 49 5.72 -11.35 4.49
N PRO A 50 4.50 -11.86 4.23
CA PRO A 50 3.87 -11.77 2.92
C PRO A 50 3.62 -10.32 2.50
N THR A 51 4.26 -9.88 1.42
CA THR A 51 4.16 -8.53 0.84
C THR A 51 3.97 -8.64 -0.68
N PHE A 52 3.51 -7.57 -1.32
CA PHE A 52 3.63 -7.40 -2.77
C PHE A 52 4.41 -6.12 -3.07
N GLN A 53 5.73 -6.25 -3.29
CA GLN A 53 6.57 -5.10 -3.59
C GLN A 53 6.32 -4.57 -5.00
N GLY A 54 6.11 -3.26 -5.12
CA GLY A 54 5.77 -2.66 -6.41
C GLY A 54 6.01 -1.16 -6.49
N SER A 55 6.94 -0.78 -7.38
CA SER A 55 7.14 0.58 -7.88
C SER A 55 7.02 0.56 -9.40
N TYR A 56 6.19 1.43 -9.94
CA TYR A 56 5.85 1.43 -11.36
C TYR A 56 6.11 2.81 -11.95
N ILE A 57 6.77 2.84 -13.11
CA ILE A 57 6.97 4.05 -13.90
C ILE A 57 6.06 3.96 -15.12
N ALA A 58 5.23 5.00 -15.33
CA ALA A 58 4.29 5.03 -16.42
C ALA A 58 5.02 4.88 -17.77
N GLY A 59 4.51 3.98 -18.62
CA GLY A 59 5.11 3.69 -19.93
C GLY A 59 6.29 2.73 -19.91
N VAL A 60 6.79 2.30 -18.75
CA VAL A 60 7.81 1.25 -18.64
C VAL A 60 7.14 -0.11 -18.46
N TYR A 61 7.25 -0.97 -19.46
CA TYR A 61 6.75 -2.35 -19.43
C TYR A 61 7.75 -3.27 -20.14
N TYR A 62 7.65 -4.57 -19.87
CA TYR A 62 8.42 -5.61 -20.56
C TYR A 62 7.43 -6.58 -21.23
N PRO A 63 7.60 -6.92 -22.53
CA PRO A 63 6.73 -7.85 -23.24
C PRO A 63 6.85 -9.30 -22.77
#